data_AF-B1MAF0-F1
#
_entry.id   AF-B1MAF0-F1
#
_cell.length_a   1.000
_cell.length_b   1.000
_cell.length_c   1.000
_cell.angle_alpha   90.00
_cell.angle_beta   90.00
_cell.angle_gamma   90.00
#
_symmetry.space_group_name_H-M   'P 1'
#
loop_
_entity.id
_entity.type
_entity.pdbx_description
1 polymer ?
#
loop_
_entity_poly.entity_id
_entity_poly.type
_entity_poly.pdbx_seq_one_letter_code
_entity_poly.pdbx_strand_id
1 'polypeptide(L)'
;MIDSLELEAAIATVYAAQLPIPVWWPAEARAAFIEEYASEAACLVLSELDAINDRMSDWTARSQVSGADESTMIASAQQVLLDEACSEVQYDLTEMIASRSAQLMAEAVFDHSPPRAQHHVVWPVQR
;
A
#
# COMPACT_ATOMS: atom_id res chain seq x y z
N MET A 1 -0.54 10.07 25.62
CA MET A 1 -1.95 10.24 26.03
C MET A 1 -1.99 11.50 26.86
N ILE A 2 -2.90 12.42 26.55
CA ILE A 2 -3.04 13.66 27.34
C ILE A 2 -3.59 13.27 28.71
N ASP A 3 -2.97 13.78 29.78
CA ASP A 3 -3.48 13.59 31.13
C ASP A 3 -4.71 14.51 31.33
N SER A 4 -5.85 13.91 31.69
CA SER A 4 -7.11 14.64 31.93
C SER A 4 -6.93 15.70 33.02
N LEU A 5 -6.25 15.33 34.11
CA LEU A 5 -6.08 16.20 35.28
C LEU A 5 -5.17 17.39 34.95
N GLU A 6 -4.15 17.18 34.12
CA GLU A 6 -3.29 18.26 33.63
C GLU A 6 -4.05 19.21 32.68
N LEU A 7 -4.88 18.67 31.80
CA LEU A 7 -5.71 19.44 30.88
C LEU A 7 -6.77 20.27 31.62
N GLU A 8 -7.45 19.68 32.60
CA GLU A 8 -8.41 20.35 33.47
C GLU A 8 -7.76 21.51 34.23
N ALA A 9 -6.60 21.28 34.83
CA ALA A 9 -5.86 22.32 35.54
C ALA A 9 -5.42 23.47 34.60
N ALA A 10 -5.00 23.15 33.38
CA ALA A 10 -4.64 24.14 32.37
C ALA A 10 -5.86 24.99 31.96
N ILE A 11 -7.01 24.37 31.69
CA ILE A 11 -8.24 25.08 31.35
C ILE A 11 -8.73 25.94 32.52
N ALA A 12 -8.71 25.40 33.75
CA ALA A 12 -9.07 26.14 34.95
C ALA A 12 -8.20 27.39 35.13
N THR A 13 -6.91 27.30 34.83
CA THR A 13 -5.98 28.44 34.86
C THR A 13 -6.36 29.51 33.83
N VAL A 14 -6.70 29.09 32.61
CA VAL A 14 -7.17 29.99 31.54
C VAL A 14 -8.48 30.68 31.96
N TYR A 15 -9.44 29.93 32.49
CA TYR A 15 -10.70 30.43 32.98
C TYR A 15 -10.52 31.44 34.12
N ALA A 16 -9.68 31.14 35.10
CA ALA A 16 -9.36 32.07 36.18
C ALA A 16 -8.74 33.39 35.69
N ALA A 17 -7.95 33.35 34.61
CA ALA A 17 -7.28 34.53 34.06
C ALA A 17 -8.16 35.34 33.08
N GLN A 18 -9.05 34.68 32.32
CA GLN A 18 -9.67 35.25 31.13
C GLN A 18 -11.19 35.43 31.25
N LEU A 19 -11.88 34.69 32.13
CA LEU A 19 -13.31 34.88 32.28
C LEU A 19 -13.60 36.22 32.96
N PRO A 20 -14.50 37.05 32.42
CA PRO A 20 -14.95 38.26 33.08
C PRO A 20 -15.92 37.90 34.21
N ILE A 21 -15.38 37.47 35.34
CA ILE A 21 -16.16 37.02 36.49
C ILE A 21 -16.53 38.23 37.37
N PRO A 22 -17.82 38.44 37.70
CA PRO A 22 -18.24 39.53 38.57
C PRO A 22 -17.54 39.56 39.93
N VAL A 23 -17.12 40.75 40.34
CA VAL A 23 -16.36 40.97 41.59
C VAL A 23 -17.19 40.71 42.85
N TRP A 24 -18.53 40.77 42.74
CA TRP A 24 -19.47 40.46 43.83
C TRP A 24 -19.70 38.96 44.03
N TRP A 25 -19.16 38.11 43.15
CA TRP A 25 -19.31 36.66 43.25
C TRP A 25 -18.32 36.08 44.29
N PRO A 26 -18.81 35.34 45.31
CA PRO A 26 -17.95 34.65 46.28
C PRO A 26 -16.79 33.85 45.65
N ALA A 27 -15.64 33.86 46.32
CA ALA A 27 -14.43 33.22 45.81
C ALA A 27 -14.58 31.70 45.69
N GLU A 28 -15.25 31.08 46.65
CA GLU A 28 -15.52 29.64 46.70
C GLU A 28 -16.47 29.23 45.58
N ALA A 29 -17.53 30.02 45.34
CA ALA A 29 -18.48 29.76 44.26
C ALA A 29 -17.85 29.96 42.88
N ARG A 30 -16.96 30.95 42.74
CA ARG A 30 -16.16 31.14 41.52
C ARG A 30 -15.21 29.97 41.27
N ALA A 31 -14.52 29.50 42.29
CA ALA A 31 -13.58 28.38 42.17
C ALA A 31 -14.30 27.09 41.75
N ALA A 32 -15.43 26.78 42.42
CA ALA A 32 -16.25 25.62 42.08
C ALA A 32 -16.79 25.70 40.64
N PHE A 33 -17.26 26.88 40.20
CA PHE A 33 -17.69 27.09 38.82
C PHE A 33 -16.55 26.86 37.81
N ILE A 34 -15.37 27.41 38.07
CA ILE A 34 -14.22 27.24 37.17
C ILE A 34 -13.80 25.77 37.09
N GLU A 35 -13.76 25.07 38.22
CA GLU A 35 -13.40 23.66 38.29
C GLU A 35 -14.37 22.78 37.49
N GLU A 36 -15.67 22.94 37.72
CA GLU A 36 -16.72 22.18 37.03
C GLU A 36 -16.67 22.41 35.51
N TYR A 37 -16.65 23.68 35.08
CA TYR A 37 -16.61 24.01 33.65
C TYR A 37 -15.29 23.65 32.99
N ALA A 38 -14.18 23.66 33.72
CA ALA A 38 -12.90 23.19 33.20
C ALA A 38 -12.91 21.68 32.98
N SER A 39 -13.52 20.93 33.91
CA SER A 39 -13.72 19.48 33.78
C SER A 39 -14.60 19.13 32.58
N GLU A 40 -15.73 19.82 32.41
CA GLU A 40 -16.61 19.65 31.23
C GLU A 40 -15.88 19.96 29.91
N ALA A 41 -15.15 21.08 29.87
CA ALA A 41 -14.41 21.47 28.68
C ALA A 41 -13.29 20.47 28.35
N ALA A 42 -12.57 19.95 29.35
CA ALA A 42 -11.58 18.91 29.16
C ALA A 42 -12.21 17.63 28.60
N CYS A 43 -13.36 17.21 29.13
CA CYS A 43 -14.08 16.04 28.62
C CYS A 43 -14.49 16.20 27.16
N LEU A 44 -14.97 17.39 26.75
CA LEU A 44 -15.29 17.68 25.35
C LEU A 44 -14.05 17.60 24.46
N VAL A 45 -12.94 18.22 24.88
CA VAL A 45 -11.68 18.19 24.12
C VAL A 45 -11.18 16.77 23.94
N LEU A 46 -11.16 15.96 25.00
CA LEU A 46 -10.73 14.57 24.94
C LEU A 46 -11.65 13.73 24.04
N SER A 47 -12.97 13.93 24.14
CA SER A 47 -13.95 13.22 23.28
C SER A 47 -13.75 13.55 21.81
N GLU A 48 -13.49 14.82 21.48
CA GLU A 48 -13.20 15.23 20.09
C GLU A 48 -11.86 14.66 19.60
N LEU A 49 -10.84 14.60 20.47
CA LEU A 49 -9.56 13.97 20.12
C LEU A 49 -9.73 12.47 19.85
N ASP A 50 -10.53 11.77 20.65
CA ASP A 50 -10.86 10.37 20.42
C ASP A 50 -11.62 10.19 19.09
N ALA A 51 -12.61 11.04 18.81
CA ALA A 51 -13.34 11.01 17.54
C ALA A 51 -12.43 11.27 16.32
N ILE A 52 -11.44 12.15 16.44
CA ILE A 52 -10.42 12.38 15.42
C ILE A 52 -9.54 11.13 15.25
N ASN A 53 -9.12 10.52 16.36
CA ASN A 53 -8.30 9.33 16.34
C ASN A 53 -9.02 8.14 15.68
N ASP A 54 -10.30 7.95 15.97
CA ASP A 54 -11.14 6.92 15.35
C ASP A 54 -11.26 7.16 13.84
N ARG A 55 -11.53 8.40 13.42
CA ARG A 55 -11.60 8.76 12.00
C ARG A 55 -10.28 8.52 11.26
N MET A 56 -9.15 8.83 11.90
CA MET A 56 -7.82 8.60 11.34
C MET A 56 -7.51 7.10 11.23
N SER A 57 -7.89 6.32 12.24
CA SER A 57 -7.76 4.86 12.26
C SER A 57 -8.59 4.22 11.16
N ASP A 58 -9.85 4.64 11.00
CA ASP A 58 -10.75 4.20 9.92
C ASP A 58 -10.20 4.54 8.53
N TRP A 59 -9.63 5.74 8.36
CA TRP A 59 -9.00 6.12 7.10
C TRP A 59 -7.76 5.27 6.81
N THR A 60 -6.93 5.01 7.81
CA THR A 60 -5.74 4.15 7.68
C THR A 60 -6.13 2.72 7.31
N ALA A 61 -7.15 2.15 7.98
CA ALA A 61 -7.66 0.83 7.67
C ALA A 61 -8.18 0.74 6.23
N ARG A 62 -8.96 1.73 5.77
CA ARG A 62 -9.44 1.79 4.38
C ARG A 62 -8.30 1.94 3.38
N SER A 63 -7.27 2.72 3.70
CA SER A 63 -6.11 2.91 2.83
C SER A 63 -5.30 1.62 2.65
N GLN A 64 -5.14 0.82 3.71
CA GLN A 64 -4.44 -0.47 3.61
C GLN A 64 -5.21 -1.48 2.77
N VAL A 65 -6.54 -1.53 2.90
CA VAL A 65 -7.40 -2.37 2.07
C VAL A 65 -7.35 -1.94 0.60
N SER A 66 -7.41 -0.63 0.32
CA SER A 66 -7.31 -0.10 -1.05
C SER A 66 -5.98 -0.41 -1.72
N GLY A 67 -4.87 -0.27 -1.00
CA GLY A 67 -3.53 -0.55 -1.57
C GLY A 67 -3.30 -2.05 -1.84
N ALA A 68 -3.85 -2.92 -1.01
CA ALA A 68 -3.78 -4.38 -1.24
C ALA A 68 -4.59 -4.79 -2.49
N ASP A 69 -5.80 -4.23 -2.66
CA ASP A 69 -6.64 -4.51 -3.83
C ASP A 69 -6.00 -3.98 -5.13
N GLU A 70 -5.50 -2.75 -5.12
CA GLU A 70 -4.82 -2.15 -6.27
C GLU A 70 -3.55 -2.92 -6.69
N SER A 71 -2.70 -3.29 -5.72
CA SER A 71 -1.48 -4.07 -5.98
C SER A 71 -1.82 -5.46 -6.57
N THR A 72 -2.87 -6.10 -6.06
CA THR A 72 -3.34 -7.40 -6.57
C THR A 72 -3.89 -7.28 -7.99
N MET A 73 -4.64 -6.21 -8.27
CA MET A 73 -5.13 -5.91 -9.62
C MET A 73 -3.97 -5.68 -10.60
N ILE A 74 -2.98 -4.86 -10.24
CA ILE A 74 -1.80 -4.60 -11.07
C ILE A 74 -1.03 -5.89 -11.35
N ALA A 75 -0.79 -6.71 -10.31
CA ALA A 75 -0.10 -7.99 -10.46
C ALA A 75 -0.86 -8.94 -11.41
N SER A 76 -2.19 -9.00 -11.31
CA SER A 76 -3.00 -9.82 -12.20
C SER A 76 -2.96 -9.34 -13.66
N ALA A 77 -3.01 -8.02 -13.89
CA ALA A 77 -2.90 -7.44 -15.22
C ALA A 77 -1.51 -7.69 -15.84
N GLN A 78 -0.44 -7.57 -15.03
CA GLN A 78 0.91 -7.90 -15.47
C GLN A 78 1.05 -9.38 -15.84
N GLN A 79 0.44 -10.29 -15.07
CA GLN A 79 0.46 -11.72 -15.37
C GLN A 79 -0.21 -12.04 -16.71
N VAL A 80 -1.37 -11.43 -17.00
CA VAL A 80 -2.07 -11.62 -18.28
C VAL A 80 -1.20 -11.16 -19.46
N LEU A 81 -0.56 -9.99 -19.36
CA LEU A 81 0.32 -9.49 -20.40
C LEU A 81 1.56 -10.37 -20.60
N LEU A 82 2.12 -10.92 -19.52
CA LEU A 82 3.24 -11.86 -19.59
C LEU A 82 2.82 -13.17 -20.28
N ASP A 83 1.64 -13.70 -19.94
CA ASP A 83 1.11 -14.92 -20.54
C ASP A 83 0.85 -14.72 -22.05
N GLU A 84 0.30 -13.57 -22.45
CA GLU A 84 0.07 -13.21 -23.86
C GLU A 84 1.38 -13.12 -24.64
N ALA A 85 2.37 -12.39 -24.11
CA ALA A 85 3.69 -12.28 -24.74
C ALA A 85 4.42 -13.63 -24.85
N CYS A 86 4.30 -14.48 -23.83
CA CYS A 86 4.87 -15.84 -23.87
C CYS A 86 4.19 -16.70 -24.95
N SER A 87 2.87 -16.61 -25.07
CA SER A 87 2.10 -17.33 -26.08
C SER A 87 2.48 -16.89 -27.50
N GLU A 88 2.65 -15.59 -27.74
CA GLU A 88 3.09 -15.04 -29.03
C GLU A 88 4.49 -15.54 -29.41
N VAL A 89 5.46 -15.41 -28.51
CA VAL A 89 6.83 -15.90 -28.74
C VAL A 89 6.85 -17.41 -28.99
N GLN A 90 6.02 -18.18 -28.27
CA GLN A 90 5.93 -19.62 -28.47
C GLN A 90 5.35 -19.97 -29.84
N TYR A 91 4.34 -19.23 -30.29
CA TYR A 91 3.77 -19.40 -31.63
C TYR A 91 4.82 -19.13 -32.71
N ASP A 92 5.49 -17.98 -32.65
CA ASP A 92 6.53 -17.58 -33.61
C ASP A 92 7.67 -18.58 -33.67
N LEU A 93 8.15 -19.05 -32.51
CA LEU A 93 9.20 -20.04 -32.44
C LEU A 93 8.76 -21.36 -33.10
N THR A 94 7.52 -21.77 -32.87
CA THR A 94 6.95 -22.99 -33.44
C THR A 94 6.85 -22.87 -34.97
N GLU A 95 6.39 -21.72 -35.47
CA GLU A 95 6.34 -21.45 -36.91
C GLU A 95 7.73 -21.45 -37.55
N MET A 96 8.70 -20.79 -36.92
CA MET A 96 10.08 -20.74 -37.39
C MET A 96 10.73 -22.14 -37.42
N ILE A 97 10.51 -22.96 -36.38
CA ILE A 97 10.99 -24.34 -36.33
C ILE A 97 10.36 -25.16 -37.44
N ALA A 98 9.04 -25.05 -37.64
CA ALA A 98 8.34 -25.78 -38.70
C ALA A 98 8.85 -25.39 -40.09
N SER A 99 9.01 -24.09 -40.35
CA SER A 99 9.54 -23.55 -41.60
C SER A 99 10.97 -24.03 -41.86
N ARG A 100 11.87 -23.93 -40.87
CA ARG A 100 13.25 -24.38 -41.00
C ARG A 100 13.34 -25.91 -41.17
N SER A 101 12.50 -26.66 -40.50
CA SER A 101 12.44 -28.13 -40.63
C SER A 101 11.97 -28.53 -42.03
N ALA A 102 10.95 -27.88 -42.58
CA ALA A 102 10.49 -28.11 -43.95
C ALA A 102 11.59 -27.79 -44.98
N GLN A 103 12.32 -26.68 -44.79
CA GLN A 103 13.46 -26.32 -45.63
C GLN A 103 14.56 -27.39 -45.61
N LEU A 104 14.96 -27.86 -44.41
CA LEU A 104 16.00 -28.89 -44.27
C LEU A 104 15.56 -30.23 -44.87
N MET A 105 14.28 -30.61 -44.72
CA MET A 105 13.75 -31.82 -45.37
C MET A 105 13.77 -31.70 -46.90
N ALA A 106 13.39 -30.54 -47.45
CA ALA A 106 13.47 -30.30 -48.88
C ALA A 106 14.92 -30.39 -49.38
N GLU A 107 15.87 -29.76 -48.69
CA GLU A 107 17.30 -29.83 -49.02
C GLU A 107 17.82 -31.27 -48.98
N ALA A 108 17.47 -32.06 -47.96
CA ALA A 108 17.84 -33.47 -47.86
C ALA A 108 17.21 -34.37 -48.95
N VAL A 109 16.06 -34.00 -49.51
CA VAL A 109 15.42 -34.73 -50.62
C VAL A 109 16.13 -34.46 -51.95
N PHE A 110 16.70 -33.27 -52.15
CA PHE A 110 17.41 -32.89 -53.38
C PHE A 110 18.93 -33.12 -53.32
N ASP A 111 19.52 -33.30 -52.14
CA ASP A 111 20.95 -33.59 -51.98
C ASP A 111 21.23 -35.09 -52.21
N HIS A 112 21.52 -35.45 -53.46
CA HIS A 112 22.03 -36.78 -53.83
C HIS A 112 23.56 -36.86 -53.78
N SER A 113 24.20 -36.20 -52.82
CA SER A 113 25.64 -36.34 -52.58
C SER A 113 25.92 -37.52 -51.64
N PRO A 114 26.94 -38.36 -51.90
CA PRO A 114 27.28 -39.48 -51.02
C PRO A 114 27.68 -38.97 -49.62
N PRO A 115 27.37 -39.71 -48.54
CA PRO A 115 27.43 -39.20 -47.18
C PRO A 115 28.86 -38.79 -46.82
N ARG A 116 29.08 -37.50 -46.56
CA ARG A 116 30.32 -37.03 -45.94
C ARG A 116 30.27 -37.35 -44.44
N ALA A 117 31.28 -38.08 -43.98
CA ALA A 117 31.46 -38.51 -42.60
C ALA A 117 31.33 -37.34 -41.61
N GLN A 118 30.55 -37.57 -40.55
CA GLN A 118 30.27 -36.61 -39.48
C GLN A 118 31.56 -36.33 -38.69
N HIS A 119 32.08 -35.10 -38.76
CA HIS A 119 33.05 -34.64 -37.78
C HIS A 119 32.31 -34.26 -36.50
N HIS A 120 32.52 -35.06 -35.44
CA HIS A 120 32.11 -34.73 -34.08
C HIS A 120 32.67 -33.36 -33.67
N VAL A 121 31.79 -32.39 -33.40
CA VAL A 121 32.17 -31.15 -32.71
C VAL A 121 31.75 -31.30 -31.24
N VAL A 122 32.75 -31.46 -30.37
CA VAL A 122 32.60 -31.41 -28.92
C VAL A 122 32.66 -29.94 -28.49
N TRP A 123 31.63 -29.47 -27.79
CA TRP A 123 31.68 -28.15 -27.12
C TRP A 123 32.10 -28.33 -25.66
N PRO A 124 33.10 -27.57 -25.16
CA PRO A 124 33.45 -27.61 -23.75
C PRO A 124 32.46 -26.76 -22.95
N VAL A 125 31.86 -27.34 -21.92
CA VAL A 125 31.05 -26.63 -20.92
C VAL A 125 31.99 -25.97 -19.92
N GLN A 126 32.04 -24.63 -19.89
CA GLN A 126 32.72 -23.87 -18.84
C GLN A 126 31.85 -23.83 -17.58
N ARG A 127 32.42 -24.25 -16.44
CA ARG A 127 31.89 -24.01 -15.09
C ARG A 127 32.32 -22.65 -14.59
#